data_AF-A0A7Y2ZEZ8-F1
#
_entry.id   AF-A0A7Y2ZEZ8-F1
#
_cell.length_a   1.000
_cell.length_b   1.000
_cell.length_c   1.000
_cell.angle_alpha   90.00
_cell.angle_beta   90.00
_cell.angle_gamma   90.00
#
_symmetry.space_group_name_H-M   'P 1'
#
loop_
_entity.id
_entity.type
_entity.pdbx_description
1 polymer ?
#
loop_
_entity_poly.entity_id
_entity_poly.type
_entity_poly.pdbx_seq_one_letter_code
_entity_poly.pdbx_strand_id
1 'polypeptide(L)'
;MSHFRIPLALVVAMSLAACGGGEPESADAPAAEQEAAPEVAAAPQAAGLLNPNEADADALMAVPGMTAALVDALVAARPFANMLEVDAVLAEALDEAAREEAYRMVFLPLDLNAASDEEILLIPGVGDRMAHEFDEYRPYEAIERFRAEIGKYVDEAEVARLEQYVEIR
;
A
#
# COMPACT_ATOMS: atom_id res chain seq x y z
N MET A 1 60.43 -12.95 14.91
CA MET A 1 61.01 -14.19 14.37
C MET A 1 59.92 -15.25 14.24
N SER A 2 59.83 -15.89 13.07
CA SER A 2 59.44 -17.29 12.81
C SER A 2 58.05 -17.77 13.26
N HIS A 3 57.10 -18.00 12.35
CA HIS A 3 56.92 -19.20 11.48
C HIS A 3 56.52 -20.47 12.23
N PHE A 4 55.39 -21.10 11.84
CA PHE A 4 55.19 -22.52 11.43
C PHE A 4 53.71 -22.92 11.61
N ARG A 5 52.91 -23.21 10.56
CA ARG A 5 52.77 -24.44 9.73
C ARG A 5 52.17 -25.70 10.43
N ILE A 6 50.91 -25.98 10.05
CA ILE A 6 50.12 -27.23 9.83
C ILE A 6 50.77 -28.61 10.15
N PRO A 7 49.99 -29.64 10.57
CA PRO A 7 49.55 -30.70 9.64
C PRO A 7 48.09 -31.17 9.90
N LEU A 8 47.22 -31.38 8.90
CA LEU A 8 47.11 -32.56 8.03
C LEU A 8 47.22 -33.90 8.79
N ALA A 9 46.08 -34.46 9.21
CA ALA A 9 45.96 -35.88 9.54
C ALA A 9 45.16 -36.56 8.41
N LEU A 10 45.93 -37.06 7.45
CA LEU A 10 45.54 -38.07 6.47
C LEU A 10 45.35 -39.40 7.21
N VAL A 11 44.15 -39.98 7.18
CA VAL A 11 43.96 -41.42 7.41
C VAL A 11 43.22 -41.97 6.20
N VAL A 12 43.99 -42.61 5.33
CA VAL A 12 43.50 -43.49 4.27
C VAL A 12 43.73 -44.92 4.75
N ALA A 13 42.69 -45.74 4.71
CA ALA A 13 42.81 -47.19 4.71
C ALA A 13 41.81 -47.79 3.71
N MET A 14 42.37 -48.45 2.69
CA MET A 14 41.73 -49.30 1.67
C MET A 14 41.00 -50.49 2.33
N SER A 15 39.95 -51.10 1.76
CA SER A 15 40.09 -52.09 0.66
C SER A 15 38.74 -52.60 0.11
N LEU A 16 38.61 -52.54 -1.23
CA LEU A 16 38.17 -53.53 -2.24
C LEU A 16 36.94 -54.46 -2.01
N ALA A 17 35.95 -54.35 -2.93
CA ALA A 17 35.30 -55.44 -3.72
C ALA A 17 34.15 -54.83 -4.58
N ALA A 18 34.27 -54.67 -5.90
CA ALA A 18 33.98 -55.62 -6.98
C ALA A 18 32.47 -55.76 -7.36
N CYS A 19 32.15 -55.19 -8.53
CA CYS A 19 31.08 -55.45 -9.53
C CYS A 19 29.66 -55.88 -9.11
N GLY A 20 28.68 -55.08 -9.54
CA GLY A 20 27.31 -55.53 -9.76
C GLY A 20 26.43 -54.38 -10.21
N GLY A 21 26.17 -54.28 -11.52
CA GLY A 21 25.23 -53.31 -12.07
C GLY A 21 23.79 -53.64 -11.69
N GLY A 22 22.97 -52.60 -11.56
CA GLY A 22 21.55 -52.70 -11.33
C GLY A 22 21.02 -51.45 -10.64
N GLU A 23 20.51 -50.50 -11.44
CA GLU A 23 19.49 -49.58 -10.95
C GLU A 23 18.32 -50.40 -10.37
N PRO A 24 17.69 -49.90 -9.30
CA PRO A 24 16.25 -50.07 -9.21
C PRO A 24 15.55 -48.72 -9.07
N GLU A 25 14.61 -48.51 -9.99
CA GLU A 25 13.46 -47.65 -9.82
C GLU A 25 12.71 -47.90 -8.50
N SER A 26 12.21 -46.80 -7.93
CA SER A 26 10.89 -46.59 -7.34
C SER A 26 10.33 -47.61 -6.34
N ALA A 27 10.24 -47.17 -5.08
CA ALA A 27 9.07 -47.44 -4.24
C ALA A 27 8.89 -46.34 -3.18
N ASP A 28 7.91 -45.47 -3.45
CA ASP A 28 6.83 -45.06 -2.54
C ASP A 28 7.20 -44.53 -1.14
N ALA A 29 7.17 -43.21 -1.01
CA ALA A 29 6.90 -42.53 0.26
C ALA A 29 5.79 -41.50 0.01
N PRO A 30 4.73 -41.47 0.84
CA PRO A 30 3.55 -40.68 0.54
C PRO A 30 3.88 -39.19 0.64
N ALA A 31 3.47 -38.46 -0.39
CA ALA A 31 3.46 -37.02 -0.41
C ALA A 31 2.62 -36.53 0.78
N ALA A 32 3.23 -35.75 1.67
CA ALA A 32 2.47 -34.88 2.54
C ALA A 32 1.82 -33.83 1.63
N GLU A 33 0.52 -33.98 1.40
CA GLU A 33 -0.33 -32.93 0.84
C GLU A 33 -0.18 -31.69 1.73
N GLN A 34 0.60 -30.73 1.24
CA GLN A 34 0.55 -29.37 1.69
C GLN A 34 -0.81 -28.85 1.22
N GLU A 35 -1.80 -28.86 2.13
CA GLU A 35 -3.02 -28.08 1.95
C GLU A 35 -2.58 -26.63 1.75
N ALA A 36 -2.60 -26.20 0.49
CA ALA A 36 -2.45 -24.80 0.15
C ALA A 36 -3.60 -24.06 0.84
N ALA A 37 -3.23 -23.22 1.81
CA ALA A 37 -4.13 -22.19 2.29
C ALA A 37 -4.71 -21.46 1.07
N PRO A 38 -6.00 -21.10 1.07
CA PRO A 38 -6.56 -20.37 -0.05
C PRO A 38 -5.69 -19.13 -0.27
N GLU A 39 -5.08 -19.05 -1.45
CA GLU A 39 -4.50 -17.81 -1.93
C GLU A 39 -5.66 -16.82 -1.90
N VAL A 40 -5.65 -15.96 -0.88
CA VAL A 40 -6.54 -14.81 -0.83
C VAL A 40 -6.14 -14.04 -2.07
N ALA A 41 -6.93 -14.16 -3.13
CA ALA A 41 -6.71 -13.46 -4.36
C ALA A 41 -6.43 -12.01 -3.97
N ALA A 42 -5.20 -11.56 -4.21
CA ALA A 42 -4.83 -10.19 -3.94
C ALA A 42 -5.92 -9.35 -4.59
N ALA A 43 -6.64 -8.58 -3.77
CA ALA A 43 -7.68 -7.69 -4.27
C ALA A 43 -7.06 -6.91 -5.43
N PRO A 44 -7.76 -6.74 -6.56
CA PRO A 44 -7.23 -6.00 -7.69
C PRO A 44 -6.70 -4.68 -7.14
N GLN A 45 -5.41 -4.39 -7.36
CA GLN A 45 -4.84 -3.10 -7.05
C GLN A 45 -5.72 -2.09 -7.77
N ALA A 46 -6.54 -1.38 -7.01
CA ALA A 46 -7.44 -0.39 -7.56
C ALA A 46 -6.57 0.59 -8.36
N ALA A 47 -7.02 0.93 -9.57
CA ALA A 47 -6.52 2.13 -10.21
C ALA A 47 -6.56 3.26 -9.16
N GLY A 48 -5.50 4.06 -9.07
CA GLY A 48 -5.35 5.07 -8.02
C GLY A 48 -6.58 5.99 -7.92
N LEU A 49 -6.70 6.70 -6.80
CA LEU A 49 -7.84 7.57 -6.50
C LEU A 49 -8.12 8.53 -7.68
N LEU A 50 -9.40 8.68 -8.03
CA LEU A 50 -9.84 9.65 -9.02
C LEU A 50 -9.49 11.06 -8.52
N ASN A 51 -8.77 11.82 -9.34
CA ASN A 51 -8.53 13.23 -9.06
C ASN A 51 -9.81 14.02 -9.38
N PRO A 52 -10.43 14.72 -8.41
CA PRO A 52 -11.69 15.44 -8.63
C PRO A 52 -11.58 16.59 -9.63
N ASN A 53 -10.37 17.08 -9.94
CA ASN A 53 -10.11 18.09 -10.97
C ASN A 53 -10.00 17.50 -12.38
N GLU A 54 -9.75 16.20 -12.52
CA GLU A 54 -9.43 15.56 -13.81
C GLU A 54 -10.41 14.46 -14.22
N ALA A 55 -11.04 13.78 -13.26
CA ALA A 55 -11.95 12.67 -13.52
C ALA A 55 -13.11 13.08 -14.46
N ASP A 56 -13.44 12.23 -15.42
CA ASP A 56 -14.63 12.45 -16.25
C ASP A 56 -15.93 12.12 -15.48
N ALA A 57 -17.06 12.54 -16.05
CA ALA A 57 -18.36 12.38 -15.40
C ALA A 57 -18.75 10.91 -15.24
N ASP A 58 -18.37 10.03 -16.18
CA ASP A 58 -18.69 8.61 -16.12
C ASP A 58 -17.93 7.91 -14.97
N ALA A 59 -16.65 8.27 -14.79
CA ALA A 59 -15.84 7.81 -13.67
C ALA A 59 -16.38 8.29 -12.33
N LEU A 60 -16.80 9.56 -12.23
CA LEU A 60 -17.42 10.09 -11.01
C LEU A 60 -18.76 9.41 -10.72
N MET A 61 -19.58 9.14 -11.73
CA MET A 61 -20.84 8.41 -11.57
C MET A 61 -20.67 6.97 -11.06
N ALA A 62 -19.48 6.39 -11.17
CA ALA A 62 -19.16 5.08 -10.61
C ALA A 62 -18.88 5.10 -9.10
N VAL A 63 -18.65 6.28 -8.51
CA VAL A 63 -18.42 6.41 -7.06
C VAL A 63 -19.74 6.22 -6.29
N PRO A 64 -19.78 5.34 -5.27
CA PRO A 64 -20.98 5.13 -4.46
C PRO A 64 -21.58 6.42 -3.91
N GLY A 65 -22.91 6.55 -4.01
CA GLY A 65 -23.63 7.73 -3.54
C GLY A 65 -23.70 8.89 -4.55
N MET A 66 -22.91 8.87 -5.63
CA MET A 66 -22.96 9.93 -6.63
C MET A 66 -24.26 9.92 -7.42
N THR A 67 -24.86 11.10 -7.54
CA THR A 67 -26.00 11.37 -8.42
C THR A 67 -25.55 12.26 -9.57
N ALA A 68 -26.30 12.25 -10.68
CA ALA A 68 -25.99 13.13 -11.81
C ALA A 68 -25.88 14.61 -11.40
N ALA A 69 -26.78 15.07 -10.51
CA ALA A 69 -26.75 16.45 -10.00
C ALA A 69 -25.48 16.75 -9.18
N LEU A 70 -25.01 15.81 -8.36
CA LEU A 70 -23.79 15.98 -7.58
C LEU A 70 -22.54 15.94 -8.48
N VAL A 71 -22.50 15.07 -9.49
CA VAL A 71 -21.41 15.04 -10.47
C VAL A 71 -21.36 16.34 -11.27
N ASP A 72 -22.50 16.86 -11.72
CA ASP A 72 -22.59 18.16 -12.39
C ASP A 72 -22.07 19.29 -11.48
N ALA A 73 -22.42 19.28 -10.19
CA ALA A 73 -21.94 20.25 -9.22
C ALA A 73 -20.42 20.18 -9.02
N LEU A 74 -19.85 18.97 -8.87
CA LEU A 74 -18.41 18.75 -8.78
C LEU A 74 -17.68 19.27 -10.02
N VAL A 75 -18.15 18.92 -11.22
CA VAL A 75 -17.53 19.35 -12.48
C VAL A 75 -17.59 20.87 -12.65
N ALA A 76 -18.72 21.49 -12.28
CA ALA A 76 -18.91 22.93 -12.37
C ALA A 76 -18.06 23.72 -11.36
N ALA A 77 -17.72 23.13 -10.20
CA ALA A 77 -16.93 23.76 -9.16
C ALA A 77 -15.41 23.71 -9.40
N ARG A 78 -14.95 22.99 -10.44
CA ARG A 78 -13.52 22.90 -10.77
C ARG A 78 -12.91 24.25 -11.17
N PRO A 79 -11.62 24.49 -10.88
CA PRO A 79 -10.72 23.61 -10.13
C PRO A 79 -10.87 23.80 -8.61
N PHE A 80 -10.76 22.70 -7.87
CA PHE A 80 -10.60 22.68 -6.41
C PHE A 80 -9.15 22.96 -6.03
N ALA A 81 -8.96 23.83 -5.04
CA ALA A 81 -7.64 24.15 -4.50
C ALA A 81 -7.17 23.14 -3.44
N ASN A 82 -8.11 22.55 -2.70
CA ASN A 82 -7.86 21.69 -1.55
C ASN A 82 -9.02 20.68 -1.36
N MET A 83 -8.83 19.72 -0.45
CA MET A 83 -9.83 18.67 -0.24
C MET A 83 -11.08 19.17 0.52
N LEU A 84 -10.98 20.26 1.29
CA LEU A 84 -12.15 20.85 1.98
C LEU A 84 -13.16 21.42 0.99
N GLU A 85 -12.72 22.00 -0.12
CA GLU A 85 -13.62 22.47 -1.18
C GLU A 85 -14.34 21.30 -1.87
N VAL A 86 -13.68 20.15 -1.99
CA VAL A 86 -14.30 18.92 -2.50
C VAL A 86 -15.33 18.39 -1.49
N ASP A 87 -14.96 18.26 -0.20
CA ASP A 87 -15.86 17.83 0.89
C ASP A 87 -17.11 18.70 0.95
N ALA A 88 -16.95 20.02 0.82
CA ALA A 88 -18.08 20.96 0.84
C ALA A 88 -19.11 20.67 -0.26
N VAL A 89 -18.69 20.35 -1.48
CA VAL A 89 -19.61 19.98 -2.57
C VAL A 89 -20.27 18.64 -2.29
N LEU A 90 -19.51 17.65 -1.81
CA LEU A 90 -20.06 16.34 -1.47
C LEU A 90 -21.10 16.44 -0.34
N ALA A 91 -20.86 17.30 0.64
CA ALA A 91 -21.71 17.50 1.82
C ALA A 91 -23.08 18.08 1.48
N GLU A 92 -23.29 18.63 0.27
CA GLU A 92 -24.61 19.08 -0.18
C GLU A 92 -25.61 17.93 -0.35
N ALA A 93 -25.12 16.72 -0.61
CA ALA A 93 -25.96 15.56 -0.93
C ALA A 93 -25.59 14.28 -0.16
N LEU A 94 -24.38 14.18 0.38
CA LEU A 94 -23.87 13.01 1.09
C LEU A 94 -23.74 13.29 2.59
N ASP A 95 -24.25 12.37 3.41
CA ASP A 95 -23.91 12.35 4.83
C ASP A 95 -22.44 11.96 5.05
N GLU A 96 -21.97 12.09 6.30
CA GLU A 96 -20.56 11.87 6.64
C GLU A 96 -20.07 10.46 6.29
N ALA A 97 -20.89 9.43 6.55
CA ALA A 97 -20.54 8.05 6.22
C ALA A 97 -20.44 7.84 4.71
N ALA A 98 -21.38 8.39 3.92
CA ALA A 98 -21.33 8.32 2.47
C ALA A 98 -20.15 9.11 1.88
N ARG A 99 -19.76 10.24 2.49
CA ARG A 99 -18.55 10.98 2.10
C ARG A 99 -17.28 10.17 2.35
N GLU A 100 -17.17 9.50 3.50
CA GLU A 100 -16.01 8.64 3.78
C GLU A 100 -15.88 7.51 2.75
N GLU A 101 -16.98 6.91 2.30
CA GLU A 101 -16.96 5.95 1.19
C GLU A 101 -16.51 6.59 -0.14
N ALA A 102 -16.97 7.81 -0.43
CA ALA A 102 -16.54 8.54 -1.62
C ALA A 102 -15.03 8.84 -1.61
N TYR A 103 -14.45 9.20 -0.46
CA TYR A 103 -13.01 9.47 -0.29
C TYR A 103 -12.12 8.27 -0.55
N ARG A 104 -12.66 7.05 -0.53
CA ARG A 104 -11.91 5.84 -0.93
C ARG A 104 -11.78 5.69 -2.45
N MET A 105 -12.45 6.54 -3.24
CA MET A 105 -12.43 6.46 -4.71
C MET A 105 -12.11 7.79 -5.38
N VAL A 106 -12.51 8.92 -4.81
CA VAL A 106 -12.23 10.27 -5.33
C VAL A 106 -11.62 11.13 -4.24
N PHE A 107 -10.42 11.63 -4.48
CA PHE A 107 -9.69 12.42 -3.49
C PHE A 107 -8.69 13.33 -4.18
N LEU A 108 -8.58 14.58 -3.72
CA LEU A 108 -7.55 15.50 -4.17
C LEU A 108 -6.32 15.31 -3.26
N PRO A 109 -5.16 14.89 -3.78
CA PRO A 109 -4.01 14.61 -2.93
C PRO A 109 -3.60 15.84 -2.11
N LEU A 110 -3.30 15.60 -0.83
CA LEU A 110 -2.87 16.61 0.12
C LEU A 110 -1.39 16.90 -0.08
N ASP A 111 -1.02 18.17 -0.18
CA ASP A 111 0.38 18.56 -0.06
C ASP A 111 0.84 18.32 1.38
N LEU A 112 1.72 17.34 1.58
CA LEU A 112 2.25 16.95 2.88
C LEU A 112 2.85 18.13 3.66
N ASN A 113 3.34 19.15 2.98
CA ASN A 113 4.00 20.31 3.60
C ASN A 113 3.05 21.48 3.89
N ALA A 114 1.80 21.43 3.43
CA ALA A 114 0.87 22.55 3.51
C ALA A 114 -0.54 22.19 4.00
N ALA A 115 -0.95 20.92 3.94
CA ALA A 115 -2.29 20.50 4.31
C ALA A 115 -2.61 20.80 5.78
N SER A 116 -3.84 21.24 6.03
CA SER A 116 -4.33 21.44 7.40
C SER A 116 -4.63 20.11 8.11
N ASP A 117 -4.65 20.11 9.44
CA ASP A 117 -5.12 18.97 10.23
C ASP A 117 -6.54 18.55 9.81
N GLU A 118 -7.41 19.52 9.52
CA GLU A 118 -8.78 19.28 9.06
C GLU A 118 -8.82 18.51 7.74
N GLU A 119 -7.96 18.86 6.78
CA GLU A 119 -7.81 18.10 5.54
C GLU A 119 -7.26 16.69 5.76
N ILE A 120 -6.26 16.54 6.64
CA ILE A 120 -5.65 15.23 6.91
C ILE A 120 -6.69 14.28 7.52
N LEU A 121 -7.59 14.79 8.36
CA LEU A 121 -8.70 14.04 8.95
C LEU A 121 -9.76 13.60 7.92
N LEU A 122 -9.77 14.15 6.70
CA LEU A 122 -10.64 13.65 5.63
C LEU A 122 -10.12 12.34 5.00
N ILE A 123 -8.87 11.95 5.26
CA ILE A 123 -8.35 10.66 4.78
C ILE A 123 -9.09 9.54 5.54
N PRO A 124 -9.80 8.62 4.85
CA PRO A 124 -10.52 7.54 5.52
C PRO A 124 -9.63 6.73 6.46
N GLY A 125 -10.07 6.52 7.70
CA GLY A 125 -9.33 5.80 8.74
C GLY A 125 -8.20 6.57 9.42
N VAL A 126 -7.91 7.82 9.03
CA VAL A 126 -6.96 8.69 9.74
C VAL A 126 -7.69 9.42 10.87
N GLY A 127 -7.19 9.24 12.10
CA GLY A 127 -7.65 10.00 13.26
C GLY A 127 -6.57 10.95 13.78
N ASP A 128 -6.92 11.75 14.80
CA ASP A 128 -6.07 12.83 15.36
C ASP A 128 -4.62 12.43 15.61
N ARG A 129 -4.40 11.21 16.11
CA ARG A 129 -3.06 10.70 16.37
C ARG A 129 -2.23 10.62 15.09
N MET A 130 -2.77 10.04 14.03
CA MET A 130 -2.04 9.89 12.77
C MET A 130 -1.92 11.24 12.05
N ALA A 131 -2.94 12.09 12.12
CA ALA A 131 -2.86 13.45 11.59
C ALA A 131 -1.71 14.25 12.24
N HIS A 132 -1.52 14.10 13.56
CA HIS A 132 -0.39 14.71 14.24
C HIS A 132 0.98 14.18 13.77
N GLU A 133 1.10 12.88 13.46
CA GLU A 133 2.35 12.35 12.90
C GLU A 133 2.67 12.97 11.51
N PHE A 134 1.65 13.26 10.70
CA PHE A 134 1.86 13.93 9.41
C PHE A 134 2.42 15.35 9.61
N ASP A 135 1.92 16.10 10.60
CA ASP A 135 2.41 17.45 10.88
C ASP A 135 3.83 17.45 11.50
N GLU A 136 4.09 16.56 12.45
CA GLU A 136 5.34 16.49 13.22
C GLU A 136 6.59 16.27 12.33
N TYR A 137 6.45 15.53 11.22
CA TYR A 137 7.58 15.20 10.34
C TYR A 137 7.80 16.17 9.18
N ARG A 138 7.06 17.29 9.14
CA ARG A 138 7.31 18.34 8.15
C ARG A 138 8.68 19.00 8.35
N PRO A 139 9.38 19.40 7.28
CA PRO A 139 9.00 19.20 5.88
C PRO A 139 9.36 17.78 5.38
N TYR A 140 8.49 17.23 4.53
CA TYR A 140 8.78 16.06 3.72
C TYR A 140 9.50 16.51 2.44
N GLU A 141 10.78 16.15 2.33
CA GLU A 141 11.60 16.45 1.15
C GLU A 141 11.40 15.44 0.01
N ALA A 142 10.97 14.22 0.34
CA ALA A 142 10.76 13.12 -0.60
C ALA A 142 9.77 12.10 -0.02
N ILE A 143 9.07 11.36 -0.88
CA ILE A 143 8.05 10.41 -0.45
C ILE A 143 8.65 9.24 0.36
N GLU A 144 9.94 8.94 0.17
CA GLU A 144 10.68 7.97 0.98
C GLU A 144 10.72 8.39 2.46
N ARG A 145 10.74 9.69 2.75
CA ARG A 145 10.66 10.20 4.12
C ARG A 145 9.30 9.90 4.73
N PHE A 146 8.22 10.10 3.98
CA PHE A 146 6.86 9.75 4.39
C PHE A 146 6.77 8.25 4.72
N ARG A 147 7.21 7.39 3.81
CA ARG A 147 7.21 5.93 4.02
C ARG A 147 8.00 5.52 5.28
N ALA A 148 9.18 6.10 5.48
CA ALA A 148 10.05 5.76 6.61
C ALA A 148 9.50 6.24 7.97
N GLU A 149 8.87 7.41 8.01
CA GLU A 149 8.36 7.99 9.26
C GLU A 149 6.98 7.42 9.64
N ILE A 150 6.06 7.35 8.68
CA ILE A 150 4.72 6.79 8.91
C ILE A 150 4.77 5.27 9.12
N GLY A 151 5.69 4.56 8.45
CA GLY A 151 5.92 3.12 8.63
C GLY A 151 6.40 2.71 10.02
N LYS A 152 6.70 3.66 10.92
CA LYS A 152 6.95 3.37 12.35
C LYS A 152 5.67 3.04 13.13
N TYR A 153 4.51 3.45 12.61
CA TYR A 153 3.23 3.40 13.32
C TYR A 153 2.21 2.47 12.67
N VAL A 154 2.36 2.21 11.37
CA VAL A 154 1.47 1.35 10.58
C VAL A 154 2.28 0.39 9.71
N ASP A 155 1.62 -0.65 9.20
CA ASP A 155 2.28 -1.61 8.31
C ASP A 155 2.46 -1.07 6.89
N GLU A 156 3.22 -1.81 6.07
CA GLU A 156 3.55 -1.42 4.70
C GLU A 156 2.32 -1.26 3.80
N ALA A 157 1.26 -2.05 4.05
CA ALA A 157 0.03 -1.96 3.27
C ALA A 157 -0.71 -0.65 3.57
N GLU A 158 -0.75 -0.26 4.84
CA GLU A 158 -1.34 1.01 5.25
C GLU A 158 -0.50 2.21 4.81
N VAL A 159 0.83 2.13 4.84
CA VAL A 159 1.69 3.17 4.22
C VAL A 159 1.34 3.33 2.74
N ALA A 160 1.27 2.22 2.00
CA ALA A 160 0.96 2.25 0.57
C ALA A 160 -0.44 2.82 0.30
N ARG A 161 -1.42 2.56 1.18
CA ARG A 161 -2.76 3.15 1.10
C ARG A 161 -2.72 4.66 1.34
N LEU A 162 -2.11 5.10 2.46
CA LEU A 162 -2.02 6.51 2.81
C LEU A 162 -1.26 7.33 1.77
N GLU A 163 -0.24 6.74 1.14
CA GLU A 163 0.53 7.37 0.06
C GLU A 163 -0.33 7.80 -1.12
N GLN A 164 -1.47 7.14 -1.37
CA GLN A 164 -2.39 7.53 -2.46
C GLN A 164 -3.08 8.88 -2.22
N TYR A 165 -3.15 9.33 -0.96
CA TYR A 165 -3.86 10.53 -0.54
C TYR A 165 -2.99 11.77 -0.48
N VAL A 166 -1.69 11.64 -0.75
CA VAL A 166 -0.72 12.69 -0.45
C VAL A 166 0.25 12.91 -1.60
N GLU A 167 0.82 14.10 -1.64
CA GLU A 167 1.88 14.47 -2.56
C GLU A 167 2.86 15.45 -1.89
N ILE A 168 3.93 15.79 -2.60
CA ILE A 168 4.91 16.79 -2.20
C ILE A 168 4.99 17.80 -3.32
N ARG A 169 4.73 19.08 -3.02
CA ARG A 169 4.76 20.19 -4.00
C ARG A 169 5.85 21.23 -3.70
#